data_AF-A0A7X7AJ74-F1
#
_entry.id   AF-A0A7X7AJ74-F1
#
_cell.length_a   1.000
_cell.length_b   1.000
_cell.length_c   1.000
_cell.angle_alpha   90.00
_cell.angle_beta   90.00
_cell.angle_gamma   90.00
#
_symmetry.space_group_name_H-M   'P 1'
#
loop_
_entity.id
_entity.type
_entity.pdbx_description
1 polymer ?
#
loop_
_entity_poly.entity_id
_entity_poly.type
_entity_poly.pdbx_seq_one_letter_code
_entity_poly.pdbx_strand_id
1 'polypeptide(L)'
;MVQIISIIAGLFIIGITLVKNKAKFSIKGIALTGILLAIALVISLFSINLQFFGGQLVIRFSQIILMLIGATLAPIYALIAGLSFDILNLLMKPLGSFYFGFTLNNMLVAMIPAFIFSNFRKKTLRFNVSVLLSVSGLYLMYCIIVLLSVFTGNLGNIDNALYVFWLPIIILIVMSVGFVSVVYMMRKRKLKMDHHFVMLMISIVLVEFIVQGFLTPLWLHDMMQTPILISMQLRAMKGVAMIVINSLVGYPLLKLFHKNKLEDK
;
A
#
# COMPACT_ATOMS: atom_id res chain seq x y z
N MET A 1 1.71 22.88 -10.22
CA MET A 1 1.64 22.02 -11.44
C MET A 1 1.38 20.56 -11.10
N VAL A 2 2.05 19.99 -10.10
CA VAL A 2 1.87 18.58 -9.70
C VAL A 2 0.45 18.25 -9.22
N GLN A 3 -0.21 19.16 -8.50
CA GLN A 3 -1.62 19.00 -8.14
C GLN A 3 -2.56 18.85 -9.35
N ILE A 4 -2.36 19.63 -10.41
CA ILE A 4 -3.18 19.54 -11.64
C ILE A 4 -3.03 18.16 -12.28
N ILE A 5 -1.80 17.64 -12.31
CA ILE A 5 -1.52 16.27 -12.79
C ILE A 5 -2.25 15.23 -11.94
N SER A 6 -2.25 15.40 -10.61
CA SER A 6 -2.96 14.48 -9.71
C SER A 6 -4.47 14.49 -9.95
N ILE A 7 -5.06 15.67 -10.21
CA ILE A 7 -6.49 15.83 -10.53
C ILE A 7 -6.81 15.14 -11.85
N ILE A 8 -6.00 15.38 -12.90
CA ILE A 8 -6.17 14.73 -14.20
C ILE A 8 -6.06 13.20 -14.07
N ALA A 9 -5.07 12.71 -13.32
CA ALA A 9 -4.90 11.29 -13.07
C ALA A 9 -6.10 10.70 -12.30
N GLY A 10 -6.61 11.40 -11.29
CA GLY A 10 -7.81 11.01 -10.55
C GLY A 10 -9.04 10.92 -11.46
N LEU A 11 -9.29 11.94 -12.28
CA LEU A 11 -10.39 11.96 -13.24
C LEU A 11 -10.27 10.82 -14.27
N PHE A 12 -9.05 10.55 -14.75
CA PHE A 12 -8.79 9.44 -15.67
C PHE A 12 -9.08 8.09 -15.04
N ILE A 13 -8.66 7.89 -13.78
CA ILE A 13 -8.94 6.67 -13.03
C ILE A 13 -10.44 6.48 -12.83
N ILE A 14 -11.16 7.54 -12.45
CA ILE A 14 -12.62 7.54 -12.33
C ILE A 14 -13.25 7.13 -13.67
N GLY A 15 -12.84 7.75 -14.77
CA GLY A 15 -13.29 7.44 -16.12
C GLY A 15 -13.10 5.96 -16.49
N ILE A 16 -11.89 5.41 -16.29
CA ILE A 16 -11.61 3.99 -16.56
C ILE A 16 -12.51 3.08 -15.74
N THR A 17 -12.69 3.37 -14.44
CA THR A 17 -13.52 2.53 -13.58
C THR A 17 -14.98 2.51 -14.00
N LEU A 18 -15.52 3.66 -14.40
CA LEU A 18 -16.91 3.78 -14.85
C LEU A 18 -17.13 3.12 -16.21
N VAL A 19 -16.18 3.25 -17.14
CA VAL A 19 -16.28 2.62 -18.48
C VAL A 19 -16.14 1.10 -18.39
N LYS A 20 -15.18 0.61 -17.60
CA LYS A 20 -14.88 -0.83 -17.53
C LYS A 20 -15.90 -1.61 -16.69
N ASN A 21 -16.56 -0.95 -15.74
CA ASN A 21 -17.62 -1.56 -14.93
C ASN A 21 -18.94 -0.83 -15.18
N LYS A 22 -19.82 -1.42 -16.01
CA LYS A 22 -21.25 -1.09 -16.02
C LYS A 22 -21.84 -1.49 -14.66
N ALA A 23 -21.68 -0.63 -13.66
CA ALA A 23 -21.89 -0.99 -12.27
C ALA A 23 -23.38 -1.15 -11.95
N LYS A 24 -23.76 -2.34 -11.48
CA LYS A 24 -25.00 -2.51 -10.72
C LYS A 24 -24.66 -2.31 -9.25
N PHE A 25 -25.09 -1.18 -8.69
CA PHE A 25 -25.00 -0.94 -7.25
C PHE A 25 -25.90 -1.95 -6.53
N SER A 26 -25.32 -2.66 -5.56
CA SER A 26 -26.03 -3.58 -4.70
C SER A 26 -26.10 -2.98 -3.30
N ILE A 27 -27.28 -3.04 -2.67
CA ILE A 27 -27.49 -2.57 -1.30
C ILE A 27 -26.47 -3.25 -0.35
N LYS A 28 -26.29 -4.57 -0.49
CA LYS A 28 -25.29 -5.34 0.29
C LYS A 28 -23.86 -4.83 0.07
N GLY A 29 -23.53 -4.46 -1.17
CA GLY A 29 -22.21 -3.91 -1.53
C GLY A 29 -21.95 -2.56 -0.88
N ILE A 30 -22.93 -1.65 -0.93
CA ILE A 30 -22.84 -0.32 -0.29
C ILE A 30 -22.72 -0.48 1.23
N ALA A 31 -23.58 -1.30 1.85
CA ALA A 31 -23.56 -1.54 3.29
C ALA A 31 -22.22 -2.10 3.78
N LEU A 32 -21.68 -3.12 3.10
CA LEU A 32 -20.37 -3.69 3.45
C LEU A 32 -19.24 -2.65 3.29
N THR A 33 -19.31 -1.84 2.23
CA THR A 33 -18.35 -0.74 2.01
C THR A 33 -18.38 0.23 3.18
N GLY A 34 -19.57 0.64 3.62
CA GLY A 34 -19.75 1.56 4.75
C GLY A 34 -19.19 1.00 6.07
N ILE A 35 -19.48 -0.25 6.40
CA ILE A 35 -18.97 -0.91 7.62
C ILE A 35 -17.45 -0.99 7.60
N LEU A 36 -16.87 -1.47 6.50
CA LEU A 36 -15.40 -1.58 6.39
C LEU A 36 -14.73 -0.21 6.37
N LEU A 37 -15.36 0.79 5.75
CA LEU A 37 -14.87 2.16 5.76
C LEU A 37 -14.87 2.75 7.17
N ALA A 38 -15.92 2.52 7.95
CA ALA A 38 -15.98 2.93 9.36
C ALA A 38 -14.86 2.28 10.18
N ILE A 39 -14.61 0.98 9.98
CA ILE A 39 -13.48 0.28 10.62
C ILE A 39 -12.14 0.90 10.21
N ALA A 40 -11.97 1.21 8.91
CA ALA A 40 -10.75 1.85 8.42
C ALA A 40 -10.51 3.21 9.08
N LEU A 41 -11.56 4.01 9.27
CA LEU A 41 -11.50 5.32 9.93
C LEU A 41 -11.18 5.19 11.42
N VAL A 42 -11.78 4.25 12.14
CA VAL A 42 -11.44 4.01 13.56
C VAL A 42 -9.97 3.57 13.69
N ILE A 43 -9.50 2.66 12.83
CA ILE A 43 -8.11 2.22 12.84
C ILE A 43 -7.15 3.35 12.47
N SER A 44 -7.56 4.28 11.60
CA SER A 44 -6.73 5.44 11.25
C SER A 44 -6.49 6.35 12.46
N LEU A 45 -7.33 6.30 13.50
CA LEU A 45 -7.12 7.04 14.74
C LEU A 45 -5.82 6.62 15.45
N PHE A 46 -5.46 5.34 15.36
CA PHE A 46 -4.26 4.77 15.97
C PHE A 46 -2.99 4.86 15.09
N SER A 47 -3.00 5.71 14.06
CA SER A 47 -1.82 5.93 13.22
C SER A 47 -0.66 6.52 14.02
N ILE A 48 0.54 5.95 13.87
CA ILE A 48 1.75 6.44 14.53
C ILE A 48 2.45 7.42 13.59
N ASN A 49 2.57 8.68 14.02
CA ASN A 49 3.33 9.70 13.32
C ASN A 49 4.73 9.77 13.91
N LEU A 50 5.74 9.40 13.11
CA LEU A 50 7.15 9.48 13.47
C LEU A 50 7.82 10.54 12.62
N GLN A 51 8.70 11.32 13.22
CA GLN A 51 9.55 12.27 12.51
C GLN A 51 10.97 11.72 12.54
N PHE A 52 11.55 11.43 11.38
CA PHE A 52 12.91 10.91 11.26
C PHE A 52 13.66 11.72 10.20
N PHE A 53 14.89 12.15 10.51
CA PHE A 53 15.79 12.83 9.57
C PHE A 53 15.14 14.02 8.82
N GLY A 54 14.28 14.80 9.50
CA GLY A 54 13.56 15.94 8.90
C GLY A 54 12.39 15.56 7.99
N GLY A 55 12.09 14.27 7.82
CA GLY A 55 10.94 13.76 7.06
C GLY A 55 9.80 13.28 7.98
N GLN A 56 8.56 13.44 7.50
CA GLN A 56 7.38 12.88 8.17
C GLN A 56 7.10 11.46 7.69
N LEU A 57 7.01 10.53 8.63
CA LEU A 57 6.67 9.14 8.39
C LEU A 57 5.43 8.74 9.19
N VAL A 58 4.35 8.41 8.49
CA VAL A 58 3.10 7.99 9.12
C VAL A 58 2.88 6.50 8.87
N ILE A 59 2.79 5.72 9.94
CA ILE A 59 2.39 4.30 9.89
C ILE A 59 0.87 4.24 9.93
N ARG A 60 0.27 3.81 8.81
CA ARG A 60 -1.19 3.75 8.64
C ARG A 60 -1.66 2.31 8.59
N PHE A 61 -2.24 1.84 9.69
CA PHE A 61 -2.85 0.52 9.75
C PHE A 61 -4.17 0.44 8.96
N SER A 62 -4.84 1.59 8.72
CA SER A 62 -6.08 1.65 7.93
C SER A 62 -5.90 1.17 6.49
N GLN A 63 -4.67 1.18 5.96
CA GLN A 63 -4.34 0.74 4.61
C GLN A 63 -4.78 -0.72 4.35
N ILE A 64 -4.66 -1.61 5.35
CA ILE A 64 -5.07 -3.00 5.16
C ILE A 64 -6.57 -3.14 4.95
N ILE A 65 -7.38 -2.35 5.65
CA ILE A 65 -8.84 -2.38 5.51
C ILE A 65 -9.27 -1.83 4.15
N LEU A 66 -8.66 -0.75 3.68
CA LEU A 66 -8.90 -0.23 2.33
C LEU A 66 -8.53 -1.26 1.25
N MET A 67 -7.41 -1.97 1.42
CA MET A 67 -7.03 -3.04 0.52
C MET A 67 -8.03 -4.22 0.56
N LEU A 68 -8.57 -4.54 1.74
CA LEU A 68 -9.60 -5.57 1.89
C LEU A 68 -10.92 -5.19 1.20
N ILE A 69 -11.34 -3.92 1.28
CA ILE A 69 -12.48 -3.40 0.53
C ILE A 69 -12.27 -3.68 -0.97
N GLY A 70 -11.10 -3.34 -1.50
CA GLY A 70 -10.75 -3.63 -2.88
C GLY A 70 -10.72 -5.11 -3.22
N ALA A 71 -10.11 -5.94 -2.38
CA ALA A 71 -9.97 -7.37 -2.63
C ALA A 71 -11.30 -8.14 -2.57
N THR A 72 -12.29 -7.63 -1.81
CA THR A 72 -13.56 -8.33 -1.58
C THR A 72 -14.73 -7.80 -2.41
N LEU A 73 -14.68 -6.51 -2.80
CA LEU A 73 -15.72 -5.80 -3.53
C LEU A 73 -15.25 -5.41 -4.95
N ALA A 74 -16.19 -4.96 -5.78
CA ALA A 74 -15.88 -4.53 -7.14
C ALA A 74 -15.11 -3.18 -7.16
N PRO A 75 -14.36 -2.87 -8.23
CA PRO A 75 -13.53 -1.65 -8.30
C PRO A 75 -14.28 -0.34 -8.06
N ILE A 76 -15.58 -0.26 -8.37
CA ILE A 76 -16.40 0.92 -8.07
C ILE A 76 -16.54 1.18 -6.57
N TYR A 77 -16.71 0.14 -5.75
CA TYR A 77 -16.79 0.29 -4.30
C TYR A 77 -15.44 0.67 -3.70
N ALA A 78 -14.34 0.17 -4.28
CA ALA A 78 -13.00 0.54 -3.90
C ALA A 78 -12.70 2.02 -4.19
N LEU A 79 -13.12 2.52 -5.36
CA LEU A 79 -13.02 3.93 -5.74
C LEU A 79 -13.77 4.82 -4.73
N ILE A 80 -15.04 4.50 -4.47
CA ILE A 80 -15.87 5.27 -3.53
C ILE A 80 -15.28 5.22 -2.13
N ALA A 81 -14.86 4.05 -1.65
CA ALA A 81 -14.25 3.91 -0.34
C ALA A 81 -12.97 4.74 -0.20
N GLY A 82 -12.09 4.74 -1.20
CA GLY A 82 -10.86 5.53 -1.16
C GLY A 82 -11.11 7.04 -1.16
N LEU A 83 -12.06 7.51 -1.99
CA LEU A 83 -12.49 8.91 -2.01
C LEU A 83 -13.11 9.33 -0.66
N SER A 84 -14.08 8.55 -0.18
CA SER A 84 -14.77 8.84 1.08
C SER A 84 -13.84 8.74 2.28
N PHE A 85 -12.90 7.80 2.28
CA PHE A 85 -11.94 7.64 3.38
C PHE A 85 -11.14 8.92 3.60
N ASP A 86 -10.62 9.54 2.53
CA ASP A 86 -9.80 10.73 2.68
C ASP A 86 -10.61 11.93 3.20
N ILE A 87 -11.78 12.18 2.61
CA ILE A 87 -12.67 13.27 3.01
C ILE A 87 -13.11 13.10 4.47
N LEU A 88 -13.59 11.91 4.85
CA LEU A 88 -14.05 11.65 6.21
C LEU A 88 -12.90 11.65 7.21
N ASN A 89 -11.73 11.14 6.83
CA ASN A 89 -10.56 11.13 7.70
C ASN A 89 -10.05 12.54 7.97
N LEU A 90 -10.12 13.46 7.00
CA LEU A 90 -9.80 14.88 7.20
C LEU A 90 -10.78 15.58 8.14
N LEU A 91 -12.07 15.22 8.07
CA LEU A 91 -13.08 15.74 9.00
C LEU A 91 -12.84 15.25 10.44
N MET A 92 -12.41 13.99 10.60
CA MET A 92 -12.13 13.41 11.92
C MET A 92 -10.78 13.85 12.50
N LYS A 93 -9.77 14.04 11.64
CA LYS A 93 -8.41 14.46 11.99
C LYS A 93 -8.02 15.64 11.10
N PRO A 94 -8.31 16.88 11.51
CA PRO A 94 -7.94 18.08 10.76
C PRO A 94 -6.45 18.40 10.91
N LEU A 95 -5.59 17.39 10.74
CA LEU A 95 -4.14 17.53 10.77
C LEU A 95 -3.65 17.67 9.32
N GLY A 96 -3.46 18.92 8.90
CA GLY A 96 -2.96 19.30 7.58
C GLY A 96 -4.04 19.80 6.63
N SER A 97 -3.60 20.37 5.50
CA SER A 97 -4.47 20.86 4.44
C SER A 97 -4.93 19.73 3.53
N PHE A 98 -6.13 19.88 2.94
CA PHE A 98 -6.59 18.99 1.88
C PHE A 98 -5.62 19.03 0.70
N TYR A 99 -5.14 17.85 0.28
CA TYR A 99 -4.26 17.71 -0.87
C TYR A 99 -4.71 16.53 -1.72
N PHE A 100 -5.14 16.81 -2.96
CA PHE A 100 -5.77 15.83 -3.84
C PHE A 100 -4.87 14.61 -4.14
N GLY A 101 -3.54 14.77 -4.15
CA GLY A 101 -2.63 13.64 -4.32
C GLY A 101 -2.75 12.58 -3.20
N PHE A 102 -3.11 12.96 -1.98
CA PHE A 102 -3.37 11.98 -0.91
C PHE A 102 -4.72 11.29 -1.07
N THR A 103 -5.73 12.00 -1.57
CA THR A 103 -7.00 11.40 -2.00
C THR A 103 -6.74 10.34 -3.09
N LEU A 104 -5.94 10.69 -4.10
CA LEU A 104 -5.54 9.79 -5.17
C LEU A 104 -4.81 8.55 -4.64
N ASN A 105 -3.94 8.71 -3.65
CA ASN A 105 -3.27 7.59 -2.99
C ASN A 105 -4.28 6.65 -2.33
N ASN A 106 -5.24 7.18 -1.57
CA ASN A 106 -6.26 6.37 -0.89
C ASN A 106 -7.18 5.65 -1.90
N MET A 107 -7.51 6.27 -3.03
CA MET A 107 -8.19 5.61 -4.15
C MET A 107 -7.36 4.44 -4.68
N LEU A 108 -6.08 4.66 -5.00
CA LEU A 108 -5.20 3.63 -5.54
C LEU A 108 -4.97 2.47 -4.57
N VAL A 109 -4.82 2.75 -3.27
CA VAL A 109 -4.68 1.73 -2.21
C VAL A 109 -5.85 0.74 -2.25
N ALA A 110 -7.09 1.24 -2.43
CA ALA A 110 -8.26 0.39 -2.53
C ALA A 110 -8.39 -0.25 -3.92
N MET A 111 -8.04 0.47 -4.99
CA MET A 111 -8.28 0.01 -6.36
C MET A 111 -7.27 -1.01 -6.88
N ILE A 112 -5.99 -0.92 -6.49
CA ILE A 112 -4.95 -1.89 -6.87
C ILE A 112 -5.40 -3.33 -6.56
N PRO A 113 -5.81 -3.67 -5.32
CA PRO A 113 -6.32 -5.01 -5.02
C PRO A 113 -7.61 -5.33 -5.80
N ALA A 114 -8.51 -4.37 -6.02
CA ALA A 114 -9.72 -4.63 -6.79
C ALA A 114 -9.43 -5.09 -8.23
N PHE A 115 -8.46 -4.45 -8.90
CA PHE A 115 -8.06 -4.85 -10.25
C PHE A 115 -7.30 -6.18 -10.27
N ILE A 116 -6.44 -6.44 -9.27
CA ILE A 116 -5.74 -7.72 -9.18
C ILE A 116 -6.76 -8.84 -8.99
N PHE A 117 -7.67 -8.73 -8.02
CA PHE A 117 -8.65 -9.77 -7.74
C PHE A 117 -9.68 -9.93 -8.86
N SER A 118 -10.02 -8.89 -9.62
CA SER A 118 -10.89 -9.03 -10.80
C SER A 118 -10.22 -9.76 -11.96
N ASN A 119 -8.92 -9.51 -12.18
CA ASN A 119 -8.22 -9.99 -13.38
C ASN A 119 -7.44 -11.30 -13.16
N PHE A 120 -6.85 -11.49 -11.98
CA PHE A 120 -5.91 -12.59 -11.68
C PHE A 120 -6.61 -13.78 -11.05
N ARG A 121 -7.87 -13.64 -10.60
CA ARG A 121 -8.66 -14.75 -10.05
C ARG A 121 -8.90 -15.89 -11.04
N LYS A 122 -8.94 -15.58 -12.34
CA LYS A 122 -9.11 -16.57 -13.42
C LYS A 122 -7.79 -17.19 -13.90
N LYS A 123 -6.63 -16.72 -13.38
CA LYS A 123 -5.30 -17.16 -13.81
C LYS A 123 -4.78 -18.30 -12.95
N THR A 124 -3.82 -19.05 -13.47
CA THR A 124 -3.20 -20.18 -12.76
C THR A 124 -2.34 -19.69 -11.60
N LEU A 125 -2.19 -20.53 -10.56
CA LEU A 125 -1.39 -20.17 -9.37
C LEU A 125 0.06 -19.87 -9.76
N ARG A 126 0.63 -20.66 -10.68
CA ARG A 126 1.99 -20.49 -11.19
C ARG A 126 2.20 -19.11 -11.82
N PHE A 127 1.23 -18.63 -12.61
CA PHE A 127 1.29 -17.29 -13.19
C PHE A 127 1.27 -16.22 -12.09
N ASN A 128 0.36 -16.34 -11.11
CA ASN A 128 0.26 -15.38 -10.01
C ASN A 128 1.54 -15.36 -9.15
N VAL A 129 2.14 -16.52 -8.87
CA VAL A 129 3.42 -16.60 -8.14
C VAL A 129 4.57 -15.99 -8.95
N SER A 130 4.62 -16.23 -10.25
CA SER A 130 5.62 -15.60 -11.12
C SER A 130 5.50 -14.07 -11.08
N VAL A 131 4.28 -13.55 -11.17
CA VAL A 131 4.04 -12.10 -11.08
C VAL A 131 4.41 -11.56 -9.71
N LEU A 132 4.11 -12.27 -8.63
CA LEU A 132 4.53 -11.90 -7.28
C LEU A 132 6.07 -11.79 -7.19
N LEU A 133 6.79 -12.79 -7.70
CA LEU A 133 8.25 -12.77 -7.72
C LEU A 133 8.78 -11.57 -8.51
N SER A 134 8.25 -11.32 -9.71
CA SER A 134 8.64 -10.16 -10.53
C SER A 134 8.41 -8.82 -9.81
N VAL A 135 7.21 -8.62 -9.23
CA VAL A 135 6.85 -7.38 -8.52
C VAL A 135 7.70 -7.20 -7.27
N SER A 136 7.93 -8.27 -6.50
CA SER A 136 8.80 -8.23 -5.31
C SER A 136 10.26 -7.94 -5.67
N GLY A 137 10.77 -8.49 -6.77
CA GLY A 137 12.11 -8.22 -7.28
C GLY A 137 12.29 -6.75 -7.69
N LEU A 138 11.31 -6.16 -8.39
CA LEU A 138 11.33 -4.74 -8.74
C LEU A 138 11.33 -3.84 -7.49
N TYR A 139 10.52 -4.18 -6.48
CA TYR A 139 10.49 -3.44 -5.23
C TYR A 139 11.81 -3.55 -4.46
N LEU A 140 12.44 -4.73 -4.43
CA LEU A 140 13.77 -4.92 -3.85
C LEU A 140 14.82 -4.08 -4.58
N MET A 141 14.79 -4.07 -5.91
CA MET A 141 15.68 -3.24 -6.72
C MET A 141 15.52 -1.75 -6.39
N TYR A 142 14.28 -1.28 -6.25
CA TYR A 142 14.00 0.08 -5.78
C TYR A 142 14.59 0.36 -4.40
N CYS A 143 14.41 -0.54 -3.43
CA CYS A 143 14.98 -0.38 -2.09
C CYS A 143 16.51 -0.28 -2.16
N ILE A 144 17.16 -1.14 -2.94
CA ILE A 144 18.62 -1.13 -3.13
C ILE A 144 19.06 0.20 -3.74
N ILE A 145 18.46 0.65 -4.85
CA ILE A 145 18.85 1.89 -5.53
C ILE A 145 18.68 3.11 -4.61
N VAL A 146 17.54 3.22 -3.94
CA VAL A 146 17.23 4.38 -3.08
C VAL A 146 18.14 4.41 -1.85
N LEU A 147 18.46 3.25 -1.27
CA LEU A 147 19.40 3.20 -0.15
C LEU A 147 20.84 3.41 -0.61
N LEU A 148 21.19 2.96 -1.82
CA LEU A 148 22.52 3.20 -2.38
C LEU A 148 22.79 4.68 -2.69
N SER A 149 21.75 5.44 -3.06
CA SER A 149 21.87 6.88 -3.33
C SER A 149 22.34 7.71 -2.12
N VAL A 150 22.26 7.16 -0.90
CA VAL A 150 22.83 7.77 0.30
C VAL A 150 24.36 7.82 0.23
N PHE A 151 24.99 6.79 -0.34
CA PHE A 151 26.45 6.66 -0.39
C PHE A 151 27.10 7.71 -1.30
N THR A 152 26.42 8.14 -2.37
CA THR A 152 26.98 9.10 -3.33
C THR A 152 26.84 10.55 -2.91
N GLY A 153 25.81 10.89 -2.11
CA GLY A 153 25.54 12.26 -1.67
C GLY A 153 26.41 12.77 -0.51
N ASN A 154 27.02 11.87 0.28
CA ASN A 154 27.74 12.20 1.52
C ASN A 154 29.28 12.07 1.44
N LEU A 155 29.85 11.94 0.24
CA LEU A 155 31.30 11.83 0.02
C LEU A 155 32.12 13.05 0.49
N GLY A 156 31.48 14.13 0.93
CA GLY A 156 32.14 15.37 1.39
C GLY A 156 32.32 15.54 2.90
N ASN A 157 31.77 14.67 3.77
CA ASN A 157 31.87 14.83 5.23
C ASN A 157 32.04 13.47 5.94
N ILE A 158 33.28 13.12 6.23
CA ILE A 158 33.73 11.75 6.57
C ILE A 158 33.29 11.33 7.99
N ASP A 159 33.10 12.28 8.91
CA ASP A 159 32.94 11.96 10.34
C ASP A 159 31.50 11.53 10.73
N ASN A 160 30.48 12.02 10.01
CA ASN A 160 29.08 11.59 10.18
C ASN A 160 28.69 10.46 9.20
N ALA A 161 29.55 10.13 8.24
CA ALA A 161 29.26 9.17 7.20
C ALA A 161 29.11 7.74 7.76
N LEU A 162 29.85 7.37 8.80
CA LEU A 162 29.87 6.00 9.35
C LEU A 162 28.54 5.55 10.00
N TYR A 163 27.83 6.43 10.72
CA TYR A 163 26.52 6.07 11.29
C TYR A 163 25.40 6.01 10.23
N VAL A 164 25.50 6.85 9.21
CA VAL A 164 24.64 6.82 8.03
C VAL A 164 24.92 5.58 7.15
N PHE A 165 26.13 5.02 7.24
CA PHE A 165 26.63 3.90 6.43
C PHE A 165 26.00 2.54 6.79
N TRP A 166 25.94 2.20 8.09
CA TRP A 166 25.58 0.85 8.53
C TRP A 166 24.09 0.61 8.69
N LEU A 167 23.32 1.66 9.03
CA LEU A 167 21.88 1.54 9.26
C LEU A 167 21.10 1.01 8.04
N PRO A 168 21.29 1.51 6.81
CA PRO A 168 20.60 1.01 5.62
C PRO A 168 20.91 -0.46 5.30
N ILE A 169 22.17 -0.87 5.49
CA ILE A 169 22.65 -2.22 5.20
C ILE A 169 22.11 -3.22 6.24
N ILE A 170 22.15 -2.86 7.52
CA ILE A 170 21.58 -3.67 8.60
C ILE A 170 20.06 -3.79 8.41
N ILE A 171 19.39 -2.71 8.02
CA ILE A 171 17.94 -2.71 7.73
C ILE A 171 17.63 -3.61 6.54
N LEU A 172 18.39 -3.56 5.43
CA LEU A 172 18.23 -4.48 4.29
C LEU A 172 18.44 -5.96 4.66
N ILE A 173 19.42 -6.25 5.51
CA ILE A 173 19.67 -7.61 6.02
C ILE A 173 18.49 -8.08 6.88
N VAL A 174 18.02 -7.24 7.81
CA VAL A 174 16.82 -7.55 8.62
C VAL A 174 15.58 -7.72 7.74
N MET A 175 15.43 -6.92 6.67
CA MET A 175 14.32 -6.99 5.71
C MET A 175 14.34 -8.30 4.90
N SER A 176 15.51 -8.73 4.44
CA SER A 176 15.67 -10.00 3.72
C SER A 176 15.46 -11.22 4.63
N VAL A 177 15.96 -11.18 5.87
CA VAL A 177 15.71 -12.21 6.89
C VAL A 177 14.23 -12.25 7.29
N GLY A 178 13.56 -11.10 7.39
CA GLY A 178 12.12 -10.99 7.64
C GLY A 178 11.27 -11.59 6.52
N PHE A 179 11.64 -11.33 5.26
CA PHE A 179 10.96 -11.93 4.11
C PHE A 179 11.15 -13.45 4.06
N VAL A 180 12.38 -13.93 4.30
CA VAL A 180 12.69 -15.36 4.37
C VAL A 180 11.99 -16.03 5.56
N SER A 181 11.90 -15.37 6.72
CA SER A 181 11.22 -15.91 7.90
C SER A 181 9.71 -16.03 7.70
N VAL A 182 9.07 -15.10 6.98
CA VAL A 182 7.66 -15.23 6.56
C VAL A 182 7.48 -16.42 5.63
N VAL A 183 8.33 -16.57 4.60
CA VAL A 183 8.30 -17.73 3.69
C VAL A 183 8.55 -19.04 4.45
N TYR A 184 9.45 -19.04 5.44
CA TYR A 184 9.74 -20.17 6.29
C TYR A 184 8.58 -20.53 7.24
N MET A 185 7.97 -19.54 7.92
CA MET A 185 6.78 -19.72 8.76
C MET A 185 5.59 -20.23 7.94
N MET A 186 5.43 -19.77 6.71
CA MET A 186 4.43 -20.27 5.76
C MET A 186 4.66 -21.75 5.42
N ARG A 187 5.92 -22.16 5.23
CA ARG A 187 6.28 -23.57 4.96
C ARG A 187 6.05 -24.46 6.18
N LYS A 188 6.34 -23.97 7.40
CA LYS A 188 6.13 -24.71 8.67
C LYS A 188 4.66 -24.87 9.05
N ARG A 189 3.79 -23.90 8.71
CA ARG A 189 2.35 -23.95 9.04
C ARG A 189 1.48 -24.78 8.07
N LYS A 190 2.07 -25.45 7.06
CA LYS A 190 1.31 -26.12 5.96
C LYS A 190 0.22 -25.21 5.34
N LEU A 191 0.44 -23.89 5.37
CA LEU A 191 -0.43 -22.95 4.67
C LEU A 191 -0.20 -23.18 3.18
N LYS A 192 -1.08 -23.96 2.54
CA LYS A 192 -1.10 -24.07 1.08
C LYS A 192 -1.20 -22.64 0.55
N MET A 193 -0.27 -22.25 -0.33
CA MET A 193 -0.32 -20.93 -0.99
C MET A 193 -1.62 -20.84 -1.79
N ASP A 194 -2.64 -20.29 -1.15
CA ASP A 194 -3.93 -20.05 -1.78
C ASP A 194 -3.77 -18.94 -2.82
N HIS A 195 -4.50 -19.05 -3.93
CA HIS A 195 -4.60 -18.01 -4.94
C HIS A 195 -4.92 -16.65 -4.31
N HIS A 196 -5.82 -16.62 -3.32
CA HIS A 196 -6.22 -15.39 -2.63
C HIS A 196 -5.07 -14.75 -1.85
N PHE A 197 -4.21 -15.57 -1.23
CA PHE A 197 -3.02 -15.09 -0.53
C PHE A 197 -2.03 -14.41 -1.48
N VAL A 198 -1.73 -15.08 -2.60
CA VAL A 198 -0.78 -14.56 -3.60
C VAL A 198 -1.29 -13.25 -4.20
N MET A 199 -2.58 -13.17 -4.55
CA MET A 199 -3.18 -11.93 -5.06
C MET A 199 -3.12 -10.79 -4.04
N LEU A 200 -3.35 -11.08 -2.75
CA LEU A 200 -3.23 -10.08 -1.69
C LEU A 200 -1.77 -9.59 -1.56
N MET A 201 -0.79 -10.50 -1.60
CA MET A 201 0.62 -10.12 -1.54
C MET A 201 1.04 -9.24 -2.71
N ILE A 202 0.64 -9.58 -3.95
CA ILE A 202 0.91 -8.73 -5.12
C ILE A 202 0.34 -7.33 -4.88
N SER A 203 -0.88 -7.25 -4.35
CA SER A 203 -1.55 -5.98 -4.06
C SER A 203 -0.77 -5.15 -3.03
N ILE A 204 -0.36 -5.78 -1.92
CA ILE A 204 0.39 -5.10 -0.86
C ILE A 204 1.72 -4.57 -1.38
N VAL A 205 2.48 -5.38 -2.13
CA VAL A 205 3.78 -4.96 -2.67
C VAL A 205 3.60 -3.82 -3.69
N LEU A 206 2.61 -3.88 -4.58
CA LEU A 206 2.35 -2.79 -5.52
C LEU A 206 1.93 -1.50 -4.83
N VAL A 207 1.12 -1.58 -3.77
CA VAL A 207 0.71 -0.39 -3.00
C VAL A 207 1.92 0.24 -2.31
N GLU A 208 2.75 -0.56 -1.64
CA GLU A 208 3.96 -0.05 -0.98
C GLU A 208 4.98 0.48 -2.00
N PHE A 209 5.09 -0.15 -3.16
CA PHE A 209 6.03 0.29 -4.19
C PHE A 209 5.58 1.56 -4.91
N ILE A 210 4.38 1.56 -5.49
CA ILE A 210 3.90 2.65 -6.35
C ILE A 210 3.39 3.81 -5.50
N VAL A 211 2.46 3.53 -4.58
CA VAL A 211 1.75 4.57 -3.84
C VAL A 211 2.64 5.14 -2.73
N GLN A 212 3.18 4.27 -1.88
CA GLN A 212 4.06 4.73 -0.81
C GLN A 212 5.42 5.11 -1.39
N GLY A 213 6.06 4.26 -2.18
CA GLY A 213 7.43 4.51 -2.66
C GLY A 213 7.61 5.72 -3.59
N PHE A 214 6.67 6.01 -4.48
CA PHE A 214 6.82 7.11 -5.46
C PHE A 214 5.85 8.26 -5.26
N LEU A 215 4.54 7.96 -5.26
CA LEU A 215 3.53 9.01 -5.26
C LEU A 215 3.57 9.84 -3.98
N THR A 216 3.67 9.18 -2.82
CA THR A 216 3.67 9.89 -1.53
C THR A 216 4.86 10.86 -1.37
N PRO A 217 6.13 10.48 -1.65
CA PRO A 217 7.26 11.42 -1.67
C PRO A 217 7.06 12.60 -2.60
N LEU A 218 6.47 12.36 -3.77
CA LEU A 218 6.22 13.39 -4.77
C LEU A 218 5.19 14.42 -4.25
N TRP A 219 4.13 13.96 -3.58
CA TRP A 219 3.16 14.86 -2.93
C TRP A 219 3.76 15.64 -1.76
N LEU A 220 4.58 14.99 -0.93
CA LEU A 220 5.21 15.70 0.20
C LEU A 220 6.23 16.73 -0.25
N HIS A 221 6.93 16.48 -1.37
CA HIS A 221 7.83 17.47 -1.94
C HIS A 221 7.05 18.72 -2.42
N ASP A 222 5.94 18.52 -3.13
CA ASP A 222 5.11 19.64 -3.60
C ASP A 222 4.47 20.42 -2.44
N MET A 223 3.94 19.73 -1.42
CA MET A 223 3.21 20.35 -0.31
C MET A 223 4.10 20.92 0.79
N MET A 224 5.16 20.20 1.18
CA MET A 224 5.99 20.51 2.36
C MET A 224 7.44 20.79 2.02
N GLN A 225 7.81 20.83 0.73
CA GLN A 225 9.18 21.04 0.26
C GLN A 225 10.20 20.05 0.84
N THR A 226 9.73 18.87 1.28
CA THR A 226 10.63 17.82 1.80
C THR A 226 11.49 17.26 0.67
N PRO A 227 12.79 16.99 0.90
CA PRO A 227 13.64 16.35 -0.11
C PRO A 227 13.09 14.98 -0.53
N ILE A 228 12.85 14.79 -1.83
CA ILE A 228 12.26 13.57 -2.39
C ILE A 228 13.05 12.33 -1.97
N LEU A 229 14.38 12.40 -2.04
CA LEU A 229 15.26 11.27 -1.82
C LEU A 229 15.18 10.74 -0.37
N ILE A 230 15.24 11.63 0.61
CA ILE A 230 15.10 11.29 2.04
C ILE A 230 13.71 10.67 2.29
N SER A 231 12.70 11.26 1.67
CA SER A 231 11.31 10.80 1.75
C SER A 231 11.14 9.38 1.16
N MET A 232 11.81 9.07 0.04
CA MET A 232 11.82 7.73 -0.56
C MET A 232 12.55 6.71 0.33
N GLN A 233 13.67 7.07 0.94
CA GLN A 233 14.46 6.19 1.82
C GLN A 233 13.67 5.73 3.04
N LEU A 234 13.05 6.68 3.75
CA LEU A 234 12.23 6.38 4.93
C LEU A 234 11.07 5.41 4.59
N ARG A 235 10.53 5.50 3.37
CA ARG A 235 9.45 4.62 2.91
C ARG A 235 9.92 3.28 2.41
N ALA A 236 11.10 3.20 1.80
CA ALA A 236 11.72 1.91 1.49
C ALA A 236 11.93 1.09 2.78
N MET A 237 12.43 1.73 3.84
CA MET A 237 12.64 1.07 5.14
C MET A 237 11.33 0.64 5.80
N LYS A 238 10.37 1.55 5.94
CA LYS A 238 9.06 1.25 6.55
C LYS A 238 8.23 0.28 5.70
N GLY A 239 8.30 0.38 4.38
CA GLY A 239 7.48 -0.38 3.45
C GLY A 239 7.65 -1.89 3.64
N VAL A 240 8.86 -2.39 3.89
CA VAL A 240 9.03 -3.83 4.16
C VAL A 240 8.38 -4.27 5.47
N ALA A 241 8.51 -3.49 6.54
CA ALA A 241 7.81 -3.80 7.78
C ALA A 241 6.29 -3.84 7.53
N MET A 242 5.76 -2.90 6.75
CA MET A 242 4.34 -2.89 6.38
C MET A 242 3.94 -4.05 5.50
N ILE A 243 4.77 -4.51 4.56
CA ILE A 243 4.48 -5.70 3.75
C ILE A 243 4.28 -6.93 4.66
N VAL A 244 5.15 -7.10 5.65
CA VAL A 244 5.06 -8.20 6.61
C VAL A 244 3.79 -8.07 7.46
N ILE A 245 3.58 -6.91 8.09
CA ILE A 245 2.40 -6.68 8.96
C ILE A 245 1.09 -6.84 8.19
N ASN A 246 0.99 -6.18 7.02
CA ASN A 246 -0.22 -6.21 6.19
C ASN A 246 -0.51 -7.61 5.65
N SER A 247 0.52 -8.42 5.34
CA SER A 247 0.30 -9.80 4.88
C SER A 247 -0.16 -10.72 6.01
N LEU A 248 0.41 -10.57 7.21
CA LEU A 248 0.05 -11.35 8.40
C LEU A 248 -1.37 -11.06 8.88
N VAL A 249 -1.76 -9.78 8.92
CA VAL A 249 -3.10 -9.36 9.37
C VAL A 249 -4.13 -9.51 8.25
N GLY A 250 -3.76 -9.17 7.02
CA GLY A 250 -4.66 -9.13 5.87
C GLY A 250 -5.20 -10.48 5.45
N TYR A 251 -4.37 -11.52 5.43
CA TYR A 251 -4.80 -12.81 4.91
C TYR A 251 -5.86 -13.50 5.77
N PRO A 252 -5.71 -13.60 7.11
CA PRO A 252 -6.76 -14.13 7.97
C PRO A 252 -8.09 -13.39 7.78
N LEU A 253 -8.05 -12.05 7.75
CA LEU A 253 -9.24 -11.23 7.54
C LEU A 253 -9.89 -11.52 6.17
N LEU A 254 -9.10 -11.55 5.10
CA LEU A 254 -9.58 -11.85 3.74
C LEU A 254 -10.27 -13.23 3.67
N LYS A 255 -9.71 -14.23 4.37
CA LYS A 255 -10.25 -15.58 4.40
C LYS A 255 -11.60 -15.63 5.12
N LEU A 256 -11.78 -14.88 6.21
CA LEU A 256 -13.06 -14.77 6.91
C LEU A 256 -14.15 -14.20 5.98
N PHE A 257 -13.84 -13.13 5.24
CA PHE A 257 -14.79 -12.54 4.29
C PHE A 257 -15.16 -13.48 3.14
N HIS A 258 -14.20 -14.23 2.60
CA HIS A 258 -14.45 -15.15 1.49
C HIS A 258 -15.19 -16.41 1.92
N LYS A 259 -14.96 -16.92 3.14
CA LYS A 259 -15.69 -18.06 3.68
C LYS A 259 -17.19 -17.75 3.76
N ASN A 260 -17.55 -16.62 4.36
CA ASN A 260 -18.96 -16.26 4.55
C ASN A 260 -19.68 -15.93 3.22
N LYS A 261 -18.94 -15.47 2.19
CA LYS A 261 -19.52 -15.20 0.86
C LYS A 261 -19.82 -16.49 0.06
N LEU A 262 -19.27 -17.63 0.47
CA LEU A 262 -19.56 -18.95 -0.13
C LEU A 262 -20.73 -19.65 0.58
N GLU A 263 -21.05 -19.30 1.82
CA GLU A 263 -22.19 -19.85 2.58
C GLU A 263 -23.53 -19.16 2.18
N ASP A 264 -23.47 -18.01 1.52
CA ASP A 264 -24.63 -17.24 1.01
C ASP A 264 -25.04 -17.60 -0.45
N LYS A 265 -24.53 -18.71 -1.01
CA LYS A 265 -24.86 -19.21 -2.36
C LYS A 265 -25.47 -20.60 -2.29
#